data_AF-A0A9P3UWG5-F1
#
_entry.id   AF-A0A9P3UWG5-F1
#
_cell.length_a   1.000
_cell.length_b   1.000
_cell.length_c   1.000
_cell.angle_alpha   90.00
_cell.angle_beta   90.00
_cell.angle_gamma   90.00
#
_symmetry.space_group_name_H-M   'P 1'
#
loop_
_entity.id
_entity.type
_entity.pdbx_description
1 polymer ?
#
loop_
_entity_poly.entity_id
_entity_poly.type
_entity_poly.pdbx_seq_one_letter_code
_entity_poly.pdbx_strand_id
1 'polypeptide(L)'
;MAATIRKRETGKLDKRGNPLLTYQVRWREPVRDQFGVPTGKHRHRGEAFPTEEQANARKAKVDQALAEMRLDPGEARDLAAKPLGQYASQFFDGLAGTIDADTVAKYRANYLLYVAPTLGPRPVASIRVADVKKLRSELASTTSARTKRPLSAGTIKHAVSVLRMILDTAVENEAIATNPAAVRLPSLRRHRDFTEGKRYTRLTVEQVATVAQWIATEHRTTGVRKNGRKFVAIKPANPVYALAVLFSVATGVRASELQGLEVGDLVLSTLPGTCGTATVARKKRAPAWTAEPLKTENAYRTVPLDPWLADDMRDYLAKVHQDADNPRAPLFPGRFAKAAASTAGRNTGDSADRFDWTRPIDEQNVYRRFWLPALDALGFPHSRWHDLRHSAAVSTLATEHVRDVSRWLGHAKISTTMDIYAAVLKTETGGKSSPTTRPVPLPADNVVPLQRKAQ
;
A
#
# COMPACT_ATOMS: atom_id res chain seq x y z
N MET A 1 -36.62 -30.79 -15.83
CA MET A 1 -37.26 -32.07 -15.40
C MET A 1 -37.91 -31.83 -14.06
N ALA A 2 -39.18 -32.20 -13.84
CA ALA A 2 -39.85 -31.96 -12.56
C ALA A 2 -39.38 -32.92 -11.46
N ALA A 3 -39.27 -32.44 -10.22
CA ALA A 3 -39.08 -33.29 -9.04
C ALA A 3 -40.33 -34.15 -8.79
N THR A 4 -40.14 -35.34 -8.26
CA THR A 4 -41.22 -36.31 -7.98
C THR A 4 -41.14 -36.77 -6.53
N ILE A 5 -42.29 -37.09 -5.91
CA ILE A 5 -42.33 -37.64 -4.55
C ILE A 5 -42.61 -39.13 -4.63
N ARG A 6 -41.80 -39.93 -3.93
CA ARG A 6 -42.02 -41.35 -3.76
C ARG A 6 -42.33 -41.63 -2.29
N LYS A 7 -43.52 -42.18 -2.04
CA LYS A 7 -43.92 -42.71 -0.73
C LYS A 7 -43.20 -44.03 -0.47
N ARG A 8 -42.63 -44.22 0.73
CA ARG A 8 -42.04 -45.48 1.19
C ARG A 8 -42.53 -45.80 2.59
N GLU A 9 -42.78 -47.07 2.84
CA GLU A 9 -43.01 -47.59 4.19
C GLU A 9 -41.66 -47.83 4.86
N THR A 10 -41.52 -47.37 6.10
CA THR A 10 -40.26 -47.45 6.85
C THR A 10 -40.06 -48.80 7.56
N GLY A 11 -40.99 -49.74 7.39
CA GLY A 11 -41.01 -51.04 8.08
C GLY A 11 -41.28 -50.93 9.59
N LYS A 12 -41.55 -49.72 10.10
CA LYS A 12 -41.91 -49.45 11.50
C LYS A 12 -43.40 -49.13 11.60
N LEU A 13 -44.03 -49.54 12.69
CA LEU A 13 -45.44 -49.22 12.97
C LEU A 13 -45.52 -48.03 13.93
N ASP A 14 -46.53 -47.19 13.75
CA ASP A 14 -46.87 -46.13 14.70
C ASP A 14 -47.53 -46.72 15.97
N LYS A 15 -47.83 -45.86 16.95
CA LYS A 15 -48.48 -46.26 18.22
C LYS A 15 -49.89 -46.83 18.03
N ARG A 16 -50.47 -46.77 16.83
CA ARG A 16 -51.81 -47.25 16.46
C ARG A 16 -51.74 -48.46 15.52
N GLY A 17 -50.55 -49.01 15.26
CA GLY A 17 -50.36 -50.18 14.41
C GLY A 17 -50.34 -49.91 12.91
N ASN A 18 -50.25 -48.65 12.47
CA ASN A 18 -50.16 -48.30 11.05
C ASN A 18 -48.69 -48.18 10.60
N PRO A 19 -48.35 -48.55 9.36
CA PRO A 19 -47.00 -48.38 8.83
C PRO A 19 -46.60 -46.89 8.78
N LEU A 20 -45.47 -46.55 9.40
CA LEU A 20 -44.85 -45.23 9.33
C LEU A 20 -44.34 -44.97 7.91
N LEU A 21 -44.82 -43.89 7.33
CA LEU A 21 -44.51 -43.48 5.98
C LEU A 21 -43.36 -42.47 5.97
N THR A 22 -42.45 -42.61 5.02
CA THR A 22 -41.47 -41.57 4.68
C THR A 22 -41.65 -41.16 3.21
N TYR A 23 -41.48 -39.88 2.96
CA TYR A 23 -41.71 -39.26 1.67
C TYR A 23 -40.36 -38.84 1.09
N GLN A 24 -39.94 -39.51 0.01
CA GLN A 24 -38.68 -39.24 -0.65
C GLN A 24 -38.90 -38.33 -1.87
N VAL A 25 -38.43 -37.09 -1.79
CA VAL A 25 -38.38 -36.18 -2.95
C VAL A 25 -37.19 -36.59 -3.81
N ARG A 26 -37.42 -36.88 -5.10
CA ARG A 26 -36.39 -37.27 -6.07
C ARG A 26 -36.38 -36.32 -7.25
N TRP A 27 -35.20 -35.95 -7.70
CA TRP A 27 -35.00 -35.20 -8.93
C TRP A 27 -33.83 -35.79 -9.72
N ARG A 28 -33.77 -35.45 -11.01
CA ARG A 28 -32.76 -35.91 -11.96
C ARG A 28 -31.85 -34.73 -12.29
N GLU A 29 -30.55 -34.93 -12.13
CA GLU A 29 -29.52 -33.95 -12.49
C GLU A 29 -28.72 -34.51 -13.68
N PRO A 30 -28.48 -33.73 -14.75
CA PRO A 30 -27.60 -34.15 -15.83
C PRO A 30 -26.17 -34.34 -15.31
N VAL A 31 -25.55 -35.47 -15.64
CA VAL A 31 -24.13 -35.72 -15.37
C VAL A 31 -23.33 -34.88 -16.35
N ARG A 32 -22.53 -33.96 -15.86
CA ARG A 32 -21.64 -33.11 -16.66
C ARG A 32 -20.23 -33.69 -16.68
N ASP A 33 -19.53 -33.52 -17.80
CA ASP A 33 -18.12 -33.94 -17.92
C ASP A 33 -17.18 -32.93 -17.22
N GLN A 34 -15.88 -33.17 -17.32
CA GLN A 34 -14.84 -32.32 -16.73
C GLN A 34 -14.81 -30.88 -17.27
N PHE A 35 -15.58 -30.57 -18.32
CA PHE A 35 -15.70 -29.26 -18.95
C PHE A 35 -17.10 -28.63 -18.77
N GLY A 36 -17.99 -29.26 -17.99
CA GLY A 36 -19.33 -28.73 -17.68
C GLY A 36 -20.40 -29.03 -18.73
N VAL A 37 -20.09 -29.81 -19.78
CA VAL A 37 -21.04 -30.17 -20.84
C VAL A 37 -21.90 -31.35 -20.38
N PRO A 38 -23.25 -31.28 -20.51
CA PRO A 38 -24.13 -32.40 -20.17
C PRO A 38 -23.81 -33.63 -21.03
N THR A 39 -23.41 -34.74 -20.39
CA THR A 39 -23.03 -36.00 -21.07
C THR A 39 -24.22 -36.83 -21.57
N GLY A 40 -25.44 -36.30 -21.50
CA GLY A 40 -26.69 -37.00 -21.78
C GLY A 40 -27.12 -38.01 -20.70
N LYS A 41 -26.21 -38.41 -19.80
CA LYS A 41 -26.51 -39.24 -18.63
C LYS A 41 -27.12 -38.40 -17.51
N HIS A 42 -27.99 -38.98 -16.70
CA HIS A 42 -28.62 -38.31 -15.56
C HIS A 42 -28.35 -39.09 -14.27
N ARG A 43 -28.04 -38.38 -13.18
CA ARG A 43 -27.93 -38.95 -11.83
C ARG A 43 -29.20 -38.63 -11.05
N HIS A 44 -29.68 -39.62 -10.31
CA HIS A 44 -30.79 -39.43 -9.38
C HIS A 44 -30.29 -38.95 -8.02
N ARG A 45 -30.83 -37.83 -7.54
CA ARG A 45 -30.69 -37.37 -6.15
C ARG A 45 -32.04 -37.49 -5.45
N GLY A 46 -32.01 -37.58 -4.13
CA GLY A 46 -33.23 -37.51 -3.34
C GLY A 46 -33.00 -37.28 -1.85
N GLU A 47 -33.98 -36.65 -1.23
CA GLU A 47 -34.04 -36.34 0.20
C GLU A 47 -35.30 -36.99 0.79
N ALA A 48 -35.19 -37.57 1.99
CA ALA A 48 -36.30 -38.21 2.68
C ALA A 48 -36.86 -37.30 3.77
N PHE A 49 -38.18 -37.23 3.85
CA PHE A 49 -38.92 -36.42 4.83
C PHE A 49 -39.91 -37.29 5.60
N PRO A 50 -40.19 -36.98 6.88
CA PRO A 50 -41.13 -37.72 7.71
C PRO A 50 -42.59 -37.43 7.39
N THR A 51 -42.93 -36.33 6.71
CA THR A 51 -44.32 -35.94 6.40
C THR A 51 -44.50 -35.53 4.94
N GLU A 52 -45.72 -35.71 4.43
CA GLU A 52 -46.09 -35.38 3.04
C GLU A 52 -45.99 -33.88 2.78
N GLU A 53 -46.42 -33.07 3.75
CA GLU A 53 -46.42 -31.62 3.66
C GLU A 53 -44.99 -31.06 3.55
N GLN A 54 -44.04 -31.60 4.32
CA GLN A 54 -42.63 -31.24 4.21
C GLN A 54 -42.02 -31.65 2.85
N ALA A 55 -42.40 -32.82 2.34
CA ALA A 55 -41.97 -33.28 1.02
C ALA A 55 -42.54 -32.42 -0.12
N ASN A 56 -43.81 -32.02 -0.05
CA ASN A 56 -44.45 -31.13 -1.01
C ASN A 56 -43.84 -29.72 -0.99
N ALA A 57 -43.60 -29.15 0.20
CA ALA A 57 -42.92 -27.86 0.34
C ALA A 57 -41.49 -27.90 -0.22
N ARG A 58 -40.76 -29.01 -0.04
CA ARG A 58 -39.44 -29.20 -0.64
C ARG A 58 -39.51 -29.38 -2.15
N LYS A 59 -40.45 -30.19 -2.66
CA LYS A 59 -40.69 -30.39 -4.10
C LYS A 59 -40.95 -29.06 -4.79
N ALA A 60 -41.85 -28.23 -4.26
CA ALA A 60 -42.14 -26.90 -4.79
C ALA A 60 -40.88 -26.01 -4.86
N LYS A 61 -40.03 -26.03 -3.82
CA LYS A 61 -38.75 -25.30 -3.83
C LYS A 61 -37.75 -25.84 -4.83
N VAL A 62 -37.71 -27.17 -5.04
CA VAL A 62 -36.82 -27.80 -6.03
C VAL A 62 -37.31 -27.51 -7.45
N ASP A 63 -38.61 -27.59 -7.70
CA ASP A 63 -39.24 -27.24 -8.99
C ASP A 63 -39.06 -25.76 -9.32
N GLN A 64 -39.23 -24.86 -8.34
CA GLN A 64 -38.96 -23.43 -8.48
C GLN A 64 -37.47 -23.15 -8.75
N ALA A 65 -36.56 -23.80 -8.01
CA ALA A 65 -35.13 -23.65 -8.24
C ALA A 65 -34.69 -24.19 -9.62
N LEU A 66 -35.26 -25.30 -10.08
CA LEU A 66 -35.04 -25.85 -11.43
C LEU A 66 -35.60 -24.93 -12.54
N ALA A 67 -36.59 -24.10 -12.22
CA ALA A 67 -37.18 -23.13 -13.15
C ALA A 67 -36.45 -21.78 -13.15
N GLU A 68 -35.92 -21.34 -12.00
CA GLU A 68 -35.28 -20.02 -11.82
C GLU A 68 -33.75 -20.04 -11.96
N MET A 69 -33.06 -21.13 -11.60
CA MET A 69 -31.59 -21.21 -11.65
C MET A 69 -31.08 -21.82 -12.96
N ARG A 70 -29.99 -21.25 -13.50
CA ARG A 70 -29.19 -21.87 -14.57
C ARG A 70 -28.39 -23.10 -14.08
N LEU A 71 -28.26 -23.28 -12.75
CA LEU A 71 -27.56 -24.37 -12.08
C LEU A 71 -28.52 -25.31 -11.34
N ASP A 72 -28.20 -26.61 -11.34
CA ASP A 72 -28.97 -27.61 -10.60
C ASP A 72 -28.88 -27.37 -9.07
N PRO A 73 -29.94 -27.59 -8.27
CA PRO A 73 -29.94 -27.31 -6.83
C PRO A 73 -28.86 -28.05 -6.01
N GLY A 74 -28.43 -29.22 -6.48
CA GLY A 74 -27.30 -29.95 -5.90
C GLY A 74 -25.97 -29.26 -6.16
N GLU A 75 -25.74 -28.78 -7.38
CA GLU A 75 -24.53 -28.08 -7.78
C GLU A 75 -24.39 -26.73 -7.06
N ALA A 76 -25.49 -25.97 -6.95
CA ALA A 76 -25.52 -24.74 -6.16
C ALA A 76 -25.18 -25.00 -4.68
N ARG A 77 -25.67 -26.10 -4.10
CA ARG A 77 -25.30 -26.49 -2.72
C ARG A 77 -23.85 -26.89 -2.59
N ASP A 78 -23.31 -27.63 -3.55
CA ASP A 78 -21.92 -28.06 -3.55
C ASP A 78 -20.98 -26.84 -3.66
N LEU A 79 -21.34 -25.85 -4.47
CA LEU A 79 -20.64 -24.56 -4.53
C LEU A 79 -20.74 -23.81 -3.20
N ALA A 80 -21.95 -23.69 -2.64
CA ALA A 80 -22.17 -22.99 -1.38
C ALA A 80 -21.44 -23.65 -0.18
N ALA A 81 -21.18 -24.96 -0.25
CA ALA A 81 -20.44 -25.73 0.76
C ALA A 81 -18.91 -25.53 0.70
N LYS A 82 -18.38 -25.03 -0.43
CA LYS A 82 -16.94 -24.78 -0.58
C LYS A 82 -16.45 -23.72 0.42
N PRO A 83 -15.22 -23.85 0.94
CA PRO A 83 -14.67 -22.89 1.90
C PRO A 83 -14.38 -21.54 1.24
N LEU A 84 -14.45 -20.45 2.01
CA LEU A 84 -14.09 -19.11 1.56
C LEU A 84 -12.69 -19.06 0.93
N GLY A 85 -11.75 -19.84 1.46
CA GLY A 85 -10.39 -19.92 0.94
C GLY A 85 -10.28 -20.38 -0.50
N GLN A 86 -11.23 -21.19 -0.99
CA GLN A 86 -11.26 -21.61 -2.39
C GLN A 86 -11.63 -20.44 -3.30
N TYR A 87 -12.66 -19.66 -2.93
CA TYR A 87 -13.04 -18.44 -3.64
C TYR A 87 -11.98 -17.35 -3.53
N ALA A 88 -11.25 -17.31 -2.41
CA ALA A 88 -10.10 -16.41 -2.28
C ALA A 88 -9.00 -16.75 -3.29
N SER A 89 -8.70 -18.04 -3.51
CA SER A 89 -7.75 -18.45 -4.55
C SER A 89 -8.22 -17.99 -5.93
N GLN A 90 -9.46 -18.31 -6.29
CA GLN A 90 -10.04 -17.92 -7.58
C GLN A 90 -10.00 -16.40 -7.80
N PHE A 91 -10.32 -15.62 -6.75
CA PHE A 91 -10.23 -14.17 -6.78
C PHE A 91 -8.80 -13.69 -7.06
N PHE A 92 -7.79 -14.24 -6.36
CA PHE A 92 -6.40 -13.83 -6.58
C PHE A 92 -5.86 -14.30 -7.94
N ASP A 93 -6.25 -15.49 -8.39
CA ASP A 93 -5.86 -16.04 -9.70
C ASP A 93 -6.47 -15.20 -10.84
N GLY A 94 -7.73 -14.76 -10.71
CA GLY A 94 -8.39 -13.86 -11.66
C GLY A 94 -7.85 -12.42 -11.67
N LEU A 95 -7.19 -11.99 -10.58
CA LEU A 95 -6.51 -10.69 -10.52
C LEU A 95 -5.12 -10.70 -11.18
N ALA A 96 -4.55 -11.88 -11.44
CA ALA A 96 -3.25 -11.99 -12.08
C ALA A 96 -3.32 -11.44 -13.51
N GLY A 97 -2.45 -10.46 -13.82
CA GLY A 97 -2.40 -9.82 -15.14
C GLY A 97 -3.45 -8.73 -15.37
N THR A 98 -4.48 -8.60 -14.53
CA THR A 98 -5.48 -7.52 -14.65
C THR A 98 -5.12 -6.29 -13.82
N ILE A 99 -4.43 -6.48 -12.68
CA ILE A 99 -3.96 -5.38 -11.83
C ILE A 99 -2.48 -5.53 -11.45
N ASP A 100 -1.89 -4.43 -10.98
CA ASP A 100 -0.51 -4.35 -10.52
C ASP A 100 -0.20 -5.39 -9.42
N ALA A 101 0.91 -6.13 -9.57
CA ALA A 101 1.25 -7.28 -8.74
C ALA A 101 1.44 -6.93 -7.25
N ASP A 102 1.93 -5.74 -6.92
CA ASP A 102 2.06 -5.26 -5.54
C ASP A 102 0.67 -5.03 -4.91
N THR A 103 -0.33 -4.66 -5.72
CA THR A 103 -1.72 -4.54 -5.28
C THR A 103 -2.31 -5.91 -4.94
N VAL A 104 -2.08 -6.94 -5.78
CA VAL A 104 -2.48 -8.33 -5.48
C VAL A 104 -1.80 -8.83 -4.21
N ALA A 105 -0.48 -8.62 -4.08
CA ALA A 105 0.28 -9.02 -2.90
C ALA A 105 -0.26 -8.38 -1.61
N LYS A 106 -0.66 -7.11 -1.66
CA LYS A 106 -1.30 -6.42 -0.53
C LYS A 106 -2.66 -6.99 -0.19
N TYR A 107 -3.51 -7.29 -1.18
CA TYR A 107 -4.80 -7.91 -0.93
C TYR A 107 -4.63 -9.29 -0.30
N ARG A 108 -3.72 -10.10 -0.84
CA ARG A 108 -3.39 -11.42 -0.30
C ARG A 108 -2.86 -11.35 1.13
N ALA A 109 -1.98 -10.40 1.43
CA ALA A 109 -1.47 -10.19 2.79
C ALA A 109 -2.58 -9.79 3.77
N ASN A 110 -3.51 -8.91 3.38
CA ASN A 110 -4.65 -8.56 4.23
C ASN A 110 -5.59 -9.75 4.45
N TYR A 111 -5.84 -10.56 3.42
CA TYR A 111 -6.63 -11.78 3.55
C TYR A 111 -5.96 -12.77 4.52
N LEU A 112 -4.71 -13.12 4.30
CA LEU A 112 -3.98 -14.11 5.10
C LEU A 112 -3.84 -13.70 6.58
N LEU A 113 -3.58 -12.41 6.84
CA LEU A 113 -3.38 -11.93 8.21
C LEU A 113 -4.68 -11.75 8.98
N TYR A 114 -5.76 -11.32 8.31
CA TYR A 114 -6.93 -10.81 9.01
C TYR A 114 -8.22 -11.58 8.74
N VAL A 115 -8.35 -12.27 7.61
CA VAL A 115 -9.61 -12.92 7.19
C VAL A 115 -9.51 -14.44 7.22
N ALA A 116 -8.44 -14.98 6.63
CA ALA A 116 -8.21 -16.41 6.51
C ALA A 116 -8.24 -17.16 7.87
N PRO A 117 -7.67 -16.64 8.98
CA PRO A 117 -7.63 -17.38 10.25
C PRO A 117 -9.01 -17.67 10.84
N THR A 118 -10.01 -16.83 10.58
CA THR A 118 -11.35 -16.94 11.18
C THR A 118 -12.42 -17.41 10.20
N LEU A 119 -12.37 -16.93 8.95
CA LEU A 119 -13.40 -17.20 7.94
C LEU A 119 -12.90 -18.06 6.77
N GLY A 120 -11.60 -18.17 6.54
CA GLY A 120 -11.01 -18.92 5.43
C GLY A 120 -11.52 -20.37 5.29
N PRO A 121 -11.50 -21.20 6.36
CA PRO A 121 -11.95 -22.59 6.27
C PRO A 121 -13.48 -22.75 6.30
N ARG A 122 -14.24 -21.69 6.55
CA ARG A 122 -15.70 -21.78 6.68
C ARG A 122 -16.37 -21.85 5.30
N PRO A 123 -17.43 -22.65 5.13
CA PRO A 123 -18.26 -22.63 3.93
C PRO A 123 -18.84 -21.24 3.67
N VAL A 124 -18.85 -20.76 2.43
CA VAL A 124 -19.40 -19.43 2.09
C VAL A 124 -20.89 -19.32 2.45
N ALA A 125 -21.68 -20.39 2.32
CA ALA A 125 -23.08 -20.42 2.75
C ALA A 125 -23.29 -20.13 4.25
N SER A 126 -22.27 -20.41 5.06
CA SER A 126 -22.33 -20.25 6.52
C SER A 126 -22.00 -18.82 6.98
N ILE A 127 -21.45 -17.99 6.10
CA ILE A 127 -20.98 -16.64 6.45
C ILE A 127 -22.16 -15.68 6.43
N ARG A 128 -22.43 -15.04 7.57
CA ARG A 128 -23.53 -14.08 7.73
C ARG A 128 -23.00 -12.67 7.97
N VAL A 129 -23.87 -11.69 7.85
CA VAL A 129 -23.58 -10.28 8.20
C VAL A 129 -23.06 -10.15 9.64
N ALA A 130 -23.57 -10.98 10.56
CA ALA A 130 -23.11 -11.04 11.95
C ALA A 130 -21.63 -11.45 12.06
N ASP A 131 -21.16 -12.40 11.25
CA ASP A 131 -19.76 -12.81 11.21
C ASP A 131 -18.85 -11.67 10.72
N VAL A 132 -19.28 -10.93 9.70
CA VAL A 132 -18.53 -9.77 9.19
C VAL A 132 -18.42 -8.67 10.25
N LYS A 133 -19.52 -8.41 10.98
CA LYS A 133 -19.52 -7.45 12.11
C LYS A 133 -18.60 -7.92 13.24
N LYS A 134 -18.64 -9.21 13.58
CA LYS A 134 -17.78 -9.83 14.60
C LYS A 134 -16.30 -9.72 14.22
N LEU A 135 -15.95 -10.11 12.99
CA LEU A 135 -14.58 -9.96 12.45
C LEU A 135 -14.10 -8.51 12.58
N ARG A 136 -14.93 -7.55 12.17
CA ARG A 136 -14.57 -6.13 12.27
C ARG A 136 -14.33 -5.69 13.73
N SER A 137 -15.11 -6.21 14.66
CA SER A 137 -14.94 -5.94 16.10
C SER A 137 -13.64 -6.53 16.63
N GLU A 138 -13.33 -7.78 16.27
CA GLU A 138 -12.08 -8.46 16.64
C GLU A 138 -10.86 -7.73 16.06
N LEU A 139 -10.92 -7.29 14.80
CA LEU A 139 -9.84 -6.49 14.21
C LEU A 139 -9.69 -5.13 14.88
N ALA A 140 -10.76 -4.56 15.46
CA ALA A 140 -10.69 -3.31 16.19
C ALA A 140 -9.98 -3.46 17.55
N SER A 141 -10.09 -4.62 18.20
CA SER A 141 -9.35 -4.96 19.43
C SER A 141 -7.96 -5.56 19.16
N THR A 142 -7.64 -5.92 17.91
CA THR A 142 -6.37 -6.54 17.55
C THR A 142 -5.21 -5.53 17.57
N THR A 143 -4.09 -5.94 18.19
CA THR A 143 -2.81 -5.24 18.08
C THR A 143 -1.92 -5.86 17.01
N SER A 144 -1.30 -5.03 16.18
CA SER A 144 -0.34 -5.51 15.17
C SER A 144 0.87 -6.16 15.85
N ALA A 145 1.20 -7.40 15.45
CA ALA A 145 2.41 -8.08 15.93
C ALA A 145 3.69 -7.29 15.61
N ARG A 146 3.71 -6.56 14.48
CA ARG A 146 4.85 -5.79 13.99
C ARG A 146 5.04 -4.47 14.73
N THR A 147 3.97 -3.69 14.90
CA THR A 147 4.08 -2.35 15.51
C THR A 147 3.75 -2.35 17.00
N LYS A 148 3.23 -3.46 17.53
CA LYS A 148 2.71 -3.58 18.90
C LYS A 148 1.65 -2.52 19.25
N ARG A 149 1.00 -1.96 18.23
CA ARG A 149 -0.05 -0.93 18.34
C ARG A 149 -1.38 -1.46 17.81
N PRO A 150 -2.52 -0.93 18.27
CA PRO A 150 -3.83 -1.25 17.69
C PRO A 150 -3.86 -1.03 16.18
N LEU A 151 -4.56 -1.88 15.43
CA LEU A 151 -4.71 -1.73 13.98
C LEU A 151 -5.30 -0.36 13.64
N SER A 152 -4.96 0.22 12.48
CA SER A 152 -5.56 1.49 12.05
C SER A 152 -6.96 1.25 11.46
N ALA A 153 -7.84 2.26 11.53
CA ALA A 153 -9.16 2.17 10.89
C ALA A 153 -9.06 1.89 9.37
N GLY A 154 -8.02 2.40 8.71
CA GLY A 154 -7.73 2.11 7.31
C GLY A 154 -7.35 0.65 7.07
N THR A 155 -6.51 0.07 7.92
CA THR A 155 -6.15 -1.37 7.85
C THR A 155 -7.37 -2.26 8.00
N ILE A 156 -8.24 -1.98 8.98
CA ILE A 156 -9.48 -2.73 9.20
C ILE A 156 -10.39 -2.60 7.98
N LYS A 157 -10.53 -1.39 7.43
CA LYS A 157 -11.29 -1.15 6.20
C LYS A 157 -10.77 -1.99 5.04
N HIS A 158 -9.45 -2.03 4.81
CA HIS A 158 -8.87 -2.82 3.73
C HIS A 158 -9.09 -4.33 3.91
N ALA A 159 -8.96 -4.87 5.12
CA ALA A 159 -9.25 -6.26 5.40
C ALA A 159 -10.70 -6.63 5.05
N VAL A 160 -11.66 -5.80 5.50
CA VAL A 160 -13.09 -6.01 5.20
C VAL A 160 -13.40 -5.81 3.71
N SER A 161 -12.73 -4.86 3.03
CA SER A 161 -12.87 -4.68 1.59
C SER A 161 -12.39 -5.90 0.81
N VAL A 162 -11.29 -6.54 1.20
CA VAL A 162 -10.81 -7.78 0.56
C VAL A 162 -11.79 -8.93 0.79
N LEU A 163 -12.33 -9.08 2.00
CA LEU A 163 -13.39 -10.07 2.26
C LEU A 163 -14.61 -9.83 1.36
N ARG A 164 -15.02 -8.57 1.18
CA ARG A 164 -16.13 -8.21 0.30
C ARG A 164 -15.87 -8.64 -1.14
N MET A 165 -14.71 -8.31 -1.71
CA MET A 165 -14.36 -8.69 -3.08
C MET A 165 -14.32 -10.21 -3.29
N ILE A 166 -13.79 -10.97 -2.32
CA ILE A 166 -13.78 -12.45 -2.38
C ILE A 166 -15.22 -13.01 -2.35
N LEU A 167 -16.10 -12.41 -1.54
CA LEU A 167 -17.51 -12.82 -1.50
C LEU A 167 -18.29 -12.37 -2.75
N ASP A 168 -17.87 -11.29 -3.42
CA ASP A 168 -18.42 -10.92 -4.73
C ASP A 168 -18.08 -12.02 -5.76
N THR A 169 -16.85 -12.55 -5.76
CA THR A 169 -16.49 -13.72 -6.58
C THR A 169 -17.35 -14.95 -6.26
N ALA A 170 -17.75 -15.16 -5.00
CA ALA A 170 -18.66 -16.25 -4.64
C ALA A 170 -20.10 -16.01 -5.16
N VAL A 171 -20.56 -14.76 -5.24
CA VAL A 171 -21.84 -14.40 -5.86
C VAL A 171 -21.77 -14.58 -7.38
N GLU A 172 -20.69 -14.15 -8.03
CA GLU A 172 -20.47 -14.30 -9.47
C GLU A 172 -20.45 -15.77 -9.90
N ASN A 173 -19.92 -16.66 -9.06
CA ASN A 173 -19.96 -18.11 -9.25
C ASN A 173 -21.30 -18.75 -8.81
N GLU A 174 -22.33 -17.95 -8.52
CA GLU A 174 -23.67 -18.39 -8.08
C GLU A 174 -23.65 -19.27 -6.80
N ALA A 175 -22.57 -19.24 -6.02
CA ALA A 175 -22.43 -20.02 -4.79
C ALA A 175 -23.26 -19.45 -3.63
N ILE A 176 -23.50 -18.14 -3.64
CA ILE A 176 -24.35 -17.42 -2.70
C ILE A 176 -25.18 -16.37 -3.45
N ALA A 177 -26.43 -16.16 -3.04
CA ALA A 177 -27.32 -15.23 -3.71
C ALA A 177 -27.00 -13.75 -3.42
N THR A 178 -26.45 -13.45 -2.24
CA THR A 178 -26.14 -12.07 -1.81
C THR A 178 -24.85 -12.03 -1.03
N ASN A 179 -24.09 -10.94 -1.16
CA ASN A 179 -22.84 -10.76 -0.43
C ASN A 179 -23.09 -10.24 1.00
N PRO A 180 -22.78 -11.02 2.06
CA PRO A 180 -22.99 -10.59 3.44
C PRO A 180 -22.07 -9.43 3.88
N ALA A 181 -20.98 -9.16 3.16
CA ALA A 181 -20.09 -8.02 3.40
C ALA A 181 -20.46 -6.77 2.59
N ALA A 182 -21.51 -6.80 1.78
CA ALA A 182 -21.97 -5.63 1.02
C ALA A 182 -22.63 -4.56 1.91
N VAL A 183 -23.08 -4.93 3.11
CA VAL A 183 -23.78 -4.05 4.05
C VAL A 183 -22.93 -2.85 4.43
N ARG A 184 -23.54 -1.66 4.44
CA ARG A 184 -22.88 -0.43 4.87
C ARG A 184 -22.55 -0.52 6.36
N LEU A 185 -21.27 -0.69 6.62
CA LEU A 185 -20.70 -0.79 7.96
C LEU A 185 -20.46 0.63 8.52
N PRO A 186 -20.92 0.96 9.75
CA PRO A 186 -20.72 2.29 10.35
C PRO A 186 -19.24 2.66 10.38
N SER A 187 -18.88 3.92 10.13
CA SER A 187 -17.46 4.31 10.19
C SER A 187 -16.94 4.06 11.61
N LEU A 188 -15.78 3.42 11.74
CA LEU A 188 -15.08 3.31 13.02
C LEU A 188 -14.61 4.72 13.41
N ARG A 189 -15.48 5.50 14.06
CA ARG A 189 -15.12 6.74 14.72
C ARG A 189 -14.40 6.33 16.00
N ARG A 190 -13.07 6.22 15.94
CA ARG A 190 -12.31 6.45 17.16
C ARG A 190 -12.49 7.92 17.47
N HIS A 191 -12.74 8.26 18.73
CA HIS A 191 -12.32 9.56 19.25
C HIS A 191 -10.85 9.67 18.85
N ARG A 192 -10.57 10.42 17.79
CA ARG A 192 -9.22 10.91 17.59
C ARG A 192 -9.13 11.90 18.72
N ASP A 193 -8.37 11.56 19.76
CA ASP A 193 -7.85 12.62 20.60
C ASP A 193 -7.23 13.61 19.62
N PHE A 194 -7.84 14.79 19.52
CA PHE A 194 -7.23 15.94 18.89
C PHE A 194 -6.12 16.45 19.82
N THR A 195 -5.34 15.55 20.43
CA THR A 195 -4.05 15.90 20.99
C THR A 195 -3.26 16.48 19.83
N GLU A 196 -2.90 17.75 19.97
CA GLU A 196 -2.22 18.57 18.96
C GLU A 196 -0.98 17.92 18.34
N GLY A 197 -0.43 16.84 18.94
CA GLY A 197 0.75 16.12 18.46
C GLY A 197 0.57 15.07 17.35
N LYS A 198 -0.64 14.83 16.79
CA LYS A 198 -0.84 13.82 15.71
C LYS A 198 -1.25 14.38 14.35
N ARG A 199 -1.24 15.70 14.17
CA ARG A 199 -1.15 16.26 12.82
C ARG A 199 0.24 15.93 12.32
N TYR A 200 0.37 15.33 11.14
CA TYR A 200 1.67 15.05 10.51
C TYR A 200 2.57 16.26 10.72
N THR A 201 3.65 16.10 11.48
CA THR A 201 4.51 17.23 11.80
C THR A 201 5.30 17.54 10.54
N ARG A 202 4.76 18.50 9.78
CA ARG A 202 5.38 19.03 8.58
C ARG A 202 6.58 19.83 9.06
N LEU A 203 7.77 19.43 8.65
CA LEU A 203 8.95 20.25 8.85
C LEU A 203 8.86 21.44 7.90
N THR A 204 9.27 22.62 8.35
CA THR A 204 9.45 23.76 7.45
C THR A 204 10.62 23.50 6.50
N VAL A 205 10.72 24.25 5.41
CA VAL A 205 11.79 24.06 4.43
C VAL A 205 13.16 24.34 5.07
N GLU A 206 13.24 25.29 6.00
CA GLU A 206 14.43 25.63 6.78
C GLU A 206 14.85 24.48 7.71
N GLN A 207 13.88 23.84 8.38
CA GLN A 207 14.16 22.64 9.19
C GLN A 207 14.68 21.50 8.32
N VAL A 208 14.11 21.29 7.13
CA VAL A 208 14.61 20.28 6.18
C VAL A 208 16.02 20.63 5.71
N ALA A 209 16.32 21.90 5.44
CA ALA A 209 17.67 22.34 5.07
C ALA A 209 18.69 22.16 6.20
N THR A 210 18.28 22.36 7.45
CA THR A 210 19.10 22.06 8.64
C THR A 210 19.43 20.58 8.71
N VAL A 211 18.44 19.71 8.47
CA VAL A 211 18.65 18.26 8.39
C VAL A 211 19.60 17.91 7.24
N ALA A 212 19.41 18.51 6.06
CA ALA A 212 20.30 18.28 4.91
C ALA A 212 21.74 18.71 5.23
N GLN A 213 21.95 19.87 5.87
CA GLN A 213 23.27 20.33 6.29
C GLN A 213 23.91 19.37 7.30
N TRP A 214 23.13 18.86 8.26
CA TRP A 214 23.60 17.86 9.21
C TRP A 214 24.06 16.57 8.49
N ILE A 215 23.34 16.14 7.45
CA ILE A 215 23.72 14.98 6.64
C ILE A 215 24.98 15.28 5.81
N ALA A 216 25.12 16.50 5.30
CA ALA A 216 26.26 16.95 4.50
C ALA A 216 27.55 17.14 5.30
N THR A 217 27.49 17.14 6.63
CA THR A 217 28.63 17.43 7.52
C THR A 217 29.02 16.20 8.33
N GLU A 218 30.31 16.08 8.63
CA GLU A 218 30.80 15.04 9.55
C GLU A 218 30.49 15.45 10.99
N HIS A 219 29.89 14.55 11.75
CA HIS A 219 29.50 14.84 13.13
C HIS A 219 29.78 13.66 14.05
N ARG A 220 30.17 14.00 15.29
CA ARG A 220 30.46 13.03 16.34
C ARG A 220 29.15 12.66 17.03
N THR A 221 28.77 11.38 16.96
CA THR A 221 27.58 10.87 17.64
C THR A 221 27.98 10.02 18.83
N THR A 222 27.30 10.22 19.96
CA THR A 222 27.38 9.36 21.13
C THR A 222 26.16 8.47 21.18
N GLY A 223 26.37 7.16 21.32
CA GLY A 223 25.29 6.20 21.50
C GLY A 223 25.55 5.27 22.67
N VAL A 224 24.53 4.51 23.05
CA VAL A 224 24.64 3.45 24.05
C VAL A 224 24.44 2.11 23.35
N ARG A 225 25.41 1.20 23.48
CA ARG A 225 25.30 -0.17 22.95
C ARG A 225 24.26 -0.96 23.74
N LYS A 226 23.78 -2.08 23.18
CA LYS A 226 22.82 -2.99 23.87
C LYS A 226 23.30 -3.46 25.25
N ASN A 227 24.61 -3.51 25.47
CA ASN A 227 25.23 -3.88 26.75
C ASN A 227 25.44 -2.69 27.71
N GLY A 228 24.80 -1.54 27.46
CA GLY A 228 24.90 -0.34 28.30
C GLY A 228 26.17 0.49 28.11
N ARG A 229 27.16 0.02 27.35
CA ARG A 229 28.41 0.77 27.13
C ARG A 229 28.18 1.93 26.17
N LYS A 230 28.59 3.13 26.59
CA LYS A 230 28.64 4.30 25.70
C LYS A 230 29.68 4.07 24.61
N PHE A 231 29.37 4.47 23.39
CA PHE A 231 30.30 4.50 22.28
C PHE A 231 30.22 5.86 21.60
N VAL A 232 31.33 6.25 21.00
CA VAL A 232 31.40 7.38 20.11
C VAL A 232 31.58 6.85 18.70
N ALA A 233 30.74 7.29 17.77
CA ALA A 233 30.91 7.03 16.35
C ALA A 233 31.00 8.35 15.59
N ILE A 234 31.99 8.46 14.71
CA ILE A 234 32.04 9.52 13.71
C ILE A 234 31.09 9.10 12.60
N LYS A 235 30.11 9.95 12.30
CA LYS A 235 29.26 9.77 11.13
C LYS A 235 29.88 10.54 9.97
N PRO A 236 30.30 9.84 8.89
CA PRO A 236 30.89 10.49 7.74
C PRO A 236 29.87 11.37 7.03
N ALA A 237 30.34 12.51 6.54
CA ALA A 237 29.57 13.43 5.71
C ALA A 237 28.98 12.71 4.48
N ASN A 238 27.79 13.13 4.05
CA ASN A 238 27.17 12.62 2.84
C ASN A 238 26.44 13.73 2.06
N PRO A 239 27.18 14.56 1.31
CA PRO A 239 26.59 15.67 0.56
C PRO A 239 25.61 15.21 -0.54
N VAL A 240 25.80 14.01 -1.12
CA VAL A 240 24.91 13.47 -2.16
C VAL A 240 23.51 13.18 -1.60
N TYR A 241 23.41 12.53 -0.44
CA TYR A 241 22.11 12.28 0.18
C TYR A 241 21.49 13.54 0.81
N ALA A 242 22.30 14.50 1.24
CA ALA A 242 21.80 15.82 1.60
C ALA A 242 21.14 16.52 0.41
N LEU A 243 21.78 16.49 -0.77
CA LEU A 243 21.22 17.02 -2.01
C LEU A 243 19.94 16.29 -2.41
N ALA A 244 19.89 14.95 -2.28
CA ALA A 244 18.67 14.19 -2.56
C ALA A 244 17.48 14.57 -1.65
N VAL A 245 17.74 14.92 -0.39
CA VAL A 245 16.73 15.45 0.55
C VAL A 245 16.24 16.83 0.10
N LEU A 246 17.15 17.74 -0.25
CA LEU A 246 16.82 19.08 -0.76
C LEU A 246 16.02 18.99 -2.06
N PHE A 247 16.46 18.15 -2.98
CA PHE A 247 15.75 17.87 -4.23
C PHE A 247 14.33 17.37 -3.95
N SER A 248 14.15 16.47 -2.98
CA SER A 248 12.83 15.92 -2.63
C SER A 248 11.87 16.97 -2.07
N VAL A 249 12.35 17.90 -1.24
CA VAL A 249 11.51 18.97 -0.68
C VAL A 249 11.28 20.12 -1.66
N ALA A 250 12.19 20.38 -2.59
CA ALA A 250 11.99 21.39 -3.62
C ALA A 250 11.00 20.93 -4.71
N THR A 251 11.10 19.65 -5.13
CA THR A 251 10.31 19.13 -6.26
C THR A 251 9.03 18.41 -5.86
N GLY A 252 8.94 17.91 -4.62
CA GLY A 252 7.78 17.15 -4.14
C GLY A 252 7.58 15.79 -4.85
N VAL A 253 8.63 15.24 -5.47
CA VAL A 253 8.59 13.90 -6.08
C VAL A 253 8.32 12.81 -5.03
N ARG A 254 7.58 11.77 -5.40
CA ARG A 254 7.36 10.61 -4.53
C ARG A 254 8.67 9.84 -4.37
N ALA A 255 8.84 9.14 -3.25
CA ALA A 255 10.02 8.32 -3.01
C ALA A 255 10.34 7.34 -4.16
N SER A 256 9.34 6.63 -4.68
CA SER A 256 9.53 5.70 -5.80
C SER A 256 9.80 6.40 -7.14
N GLU A 257 9.40 7.67 -7.28
CA GLU A 257 9.71 8.50 -8.46
C GLU A 257 11.14 9.02 -8.36
N LEU A 258 11.59 9.48 -7.20
CA LEU A 258 13.00 9.83 -6.92
C LEU A 258 13.93 8.65 -7.24
N GLN A 259 13.53 7.44 -6.84
CA GLN A 259 14.23 6.19 -7.17
C GLN A 259 14.23 5.88 -8.67
N GLY A 260 13.26 6.40 -9.41
CA GLY A 260 13.10 6.18 -10.84
C GLY A 260 13.83 7.20 -11.71
N LEU A 261 14.27 8.34 -11.15
CA LEU A 261 14.94 9.40 -11.91
C LEU A 261 16.30 8.92 -12.41
N GLU A 262 16.54 9.18 -13.69
CA GLU A 262 17.82 8.98 -14.37
C GLU A 262 18.42 10.34 -14.76
N VAL A 263 19.73 10.38 -15.04
CA VAL A 263 20.42 11.64 -15.37
C VAL A 263 19.78 12.34 -16.57
N GLY A 264 19.36 11.58 -17.59
CA GLY A 264 18.69 12.09 -18.78
C GLY A 264 17.28 12.63 -18.56
N ASP A 265 16.70 12.46 -17.37
CA ASP A 265 15.41 13.07 -17.02
C ASP A 265 15.56 14.54 -16.59
N LEU A 266 16.79 15.03 -16.42
CA LEU A 266 17.07 16.42 -16.10
C LEU A 266 17.40 17.23 -17.34
N VAL A 267 16.83 18.42 -17.44
CA VAL A 267 17.21 19.43 -18.41
C VAL A 267 17.74 20.64 -17.66
N LEU A 268 19.05 20.86 -17.76
CA LEU A 268 19.78 21.94 -17.08
C LEU A 268 20.48 22.78 -18.16
N SER A 269 20.27 24.09 -18.13
CA SER A 269 21.09 25.01 -18.94
C SER A 269 22.50 25.09 -18.34
N THR A 270 23.51 25.28 -19.19
CA THR A 270 24.92 25.42 -18.78
C THR A 270 25.20 26.73 -18.04
N LEU A 271 24.30 27.71 -18.14
CA LEU A 271 24.45 29.02 -17.51
C LEU A 271 24.07 28.95 -16.02
N PRO A 272 24.95 29.42 -15.11
CA PRO A 272 24.62 29.55 -13.69
C PRO A 272 23.39 30.43 -13.43
N GLY A 273 22.64 30.15 -12.37
CA GLY A 273 21.45 30.93 -12.00
C GLY A 273 20.24 30.76 -12.93
N THR A 274 20.27 29.80 -13.85
CA THR A 274 19.13 29.46 -14.71
C THR A 274 18.29 28.34 -14.10
N CYS A 275 16.98 28.40 -14.32
CA CYS A 275 16.07 27.33 -13.92
C CYS A 275 16.33 26.05 -14.73
N GLY A 276 15.97 24.92 -14.12
CA GLY A 276 16.05 23.60 -14.76
C GLY A 276 14.69 22.92 -14.76
N THR A 277 14.64 21.70 -15.28
CA THR A 277 13.46 20.84 -15.14
C THR A 277 13.84 19.39 -14.86
N ALA A 278 12.95 18.68 -14.17
CA ALA A 278 13.05 17.24 -13.93
C ALA A 278 11.79 16.54 -14.43
N THR A 279 11.96 15.56 -15.31
CA THR A 279 10.85 14.81 -15.91
C THR A 279 10.60 13.50 -15.15
N VAL A 280 9.43 13.39 -14.55
CA VAL A 280 9.00 12.17 -13.86
C VAL A 280 8.31 11.25 -14.86
N ALA A 281 9.01 10.22 -15.30
CA ALA A 281 8.52 9.29 -16.32
C ALA A 281 8.41 7.82 -15.84
N ARG A 282 8.99 7.48 -14.69
CA ARG A 282 9.04 6.10 -14.19
C ARG A 282 9.12 6.04 -12.68
N LYS A 283 8.83 4.87 -12.13
CA LYS A 283 9.11 4.53 -10.72
C LYS A 283 10.02 3.31 -10.67
N LYS A 284 10.90 3.26 -9.67
CA LYS A 284 11.67 2.07 -9.30
C LYS A 284 11.48 1.80 -7.81
N ARG A 285 11.71 0.55 -7.40
CA ARG A 285 11.62 0.16 -5.99
C ARG A 285 12.55 -1.00 -5.65
N ALA A 286 13.11 -0.95 -4.45
CA ALA A 286 13.77 -2.10 -3.86
C ALA A 286 12.81 -3.31 -3.73
N PRO A 287 13.30 -4.56 -3.86
CA PRO A 287 14.68 -4.95 -4.20
C PRO A 287 14.92 -5.13 -5.71
N ALA A 288 13.86 -5.09 -6.54
CA ALA A 288 13.93 -5.44 -7.95
C ALA A 288 14.60 -4.36 -8.81
N TRP A 289 14.45 -3.08 -8.44
CA TRP A 289 14.98 -1.92 -9.17
C TRP A 289 14.58 -1.84 -10.66
N THR A 290 13.56 -2.59 -11.05
CA THR A 290 12.98 -2.57 -12.39
C THR A 290 12.22 -1.27 -12.62
N ALA A 291 12.41 -0.68 -13.80
CA ALA A 291 11.61 0.48 -14.20
C ALA A 291 10.16 0.04 -14.42
N GLU A 292 9.25 0.66 -13.68
CA GLU A 292 7.82 0.44 -13.83
C GLU A 292 7.15 1.74 -14.36
N PRO A 293 6.12 1.61 -15.21
CA PRO A 293 5.35 2.76 -15.65
C PRO A 293 4.60 3.40 -14.47
N LEU A 294 4.21 4.66 -14.64
CA LEU A 294 3.42 5.37 -13.65
C LEU A 294 1.96 4.95 -13.75
N LYS A 295 1.24 4.99 -12.61
CA LYS A 295 -0.11 4.41 -12.50
C LYS A 295 -1.19 5.12 -13.31
N THR A 296 -0.97 6.38 -13.64
CA THR A 296 -1.98 7.26 -14.28
C THR A 296 -1.28 8.23 -15.20
N GLU A 297 -1.94 8.68 -16.26
CA GLU A 297 -1.45 9.71 -17.17
C GLU A 297 -0.97 10.98 -16.44
N ASN A 298 -1.78 11.49 -15.50
CA ASN A 298 -1.44 12.67 -14.68
C ASN A 298 -0.19 12.51 -13.78
N ALA A 299 0.38 11.30 -13.67
CA ALA A 299 1.62 11.10 -12.93
C ALA A 299 2.85 11.47 -13.78
N TYR A 300 2.77 11.34 -15.11
CA TYR A 300 3.79 11.78 -16.06
C TYR A 300 3.79 13.30 -16.10
N ARG A 301 4.92 13.91 -15.74
CA ARG A 301 5.00 15.36 -15.57
C ARG A 301 6.42 15.86 -15.55
N THR A 302 6.58 17.12 -15.90
CA THR A 302 7.83 17.86 -15.76
C THR A 302 7.68 18.84 -14.60
N VAL A 303 8.61 18.78 -13.66
CA VAL A 303 8.67 19.63 -12.47
C VAL A 303 9.76 20.68 -12.68
N PRO A 304 9.48 21.98 -12.50
CA PRO A 304 10.51 23.01 -12.57
C PRO A 304 11.49 22.87 -11.41
N LEU A 305 12.75 23.19 -11.66
CA LEU A 305 13.81 23.30 -10.66
C LEU A 305 14.16 24.78 -10.49
N ASP A 306 14.19 25.21 -9.23
CA ASP A 306 14.65 26.55 -8.89
C ASP A 306 16.11 26.75 -9.32
N PRO A 307 16.53 27.98 -9.65
CA PRO A 307 17.89 28.28 -10.10
C PRO A 307 18.99 27.72 -9.20
N TRP A 308 18.86 27.91 -7.88
CA TRP A 308 19.86 27.44 -6.91
C TRP A 308 19.97 25.90 -6.88
N LEU A 309 18.85 25.19 -7.08
CA LEU A 309 18.85 23.73 -7.12
C LEU A 309 19.41 23.24 -8.44
N ALA A 310 19.10 23.91 -9.55
CA ALA A 310 19.70 23.63 -10.85
C ALA A 310 21.22 23.85 -10.83
N ASP A 311 21.71 24.87 -10.12
CA ASP A 311 23.13 25.09 -9.85
C ASP A 311 23.75 23.92 -9.07
N ASP A 312 23.16 23.55 -7.93
CA ASP A 312 23.65 22.43 -7.10
C ASP A 312 23.63 21.10 -7.90
N MET A 313 22.62 20.88 -8.74
CA MET A 313 22.53 19.68 -9.60
C MET A 313 23.58 19.69 -10.72
N ARG A 314 23.88 20.84 -11.32
CA ARG A 314 24.98 20.97 -12.29
C ARG A 314 26.32 20.64 -11.66
N ASP A 315 26.59 21.22 -10.49
CA ASP A 315 27.82 20.96 -9.74
C ASP A 315 27.95 19.49 -9.35
N TYR A 316 26.86 18.88 -8.91
CA TYR A 316 26.81 17.46 -8.61
C TYR A 316 27.14 16.58 -9.82
N LEU A 317 26.48 16.82 -10.96
CA LEU A 317 26.72 16.05 -12.18
C LEU A 317 28.14 16.24 -12.72
N ALA A 318 28.69 17.46 -12.63
CA ALA A 318 30.02 17.76 -13.13
C ALA A 318 31.16 17.24 -12.24
N LYS A 319 30.99 17.24 -10.91
CA LYS A 319 32.09 17.03 -9.94
C LYS A 319 32.00 15.73 -9.16
N VAL A 320 30.82 15.13 -9.03
CA VAL A 320 30.58 14.03 -8.07
C VAL A 320 30.02 12.77 -8.73
N HIS A 321 29.11 12.93 -9.70
CA HIS A 321 28.44 11.80 -10.34
C HIS A 321 29.38 11.06 -11.30
N GLN A 322 29.64 9.77 -11.05
CA GLN A 322 30.64 9.00 -11.82
C GLN A 322 30.19 8.68 -13.25
N ASP A 323 28.88 8.49 -13.45
CA ASP A 323 28.30 8.12 -14.75
C ASP A 323 27.42 9.23 -15.33
N ALA A 324 27.84 10.51 -15.20
CA ALA A 324 27.00 11.66 -15.58
C ALA A 324 26.70 11.73 -17.08
N ASP A 325 27.60 11.21 -17.92
CA ASP A 325 27.42 11.18 -19.37
C ASP A 325 26.42 10.10 -19.82
N ASN A 326 26.04 9.18 -18.93
CA ASN A 326 25.07 8.14 -19.24
C ASN A 326 23.65 8.61 -18.87
N PRO A 327 22.76 8.87 -19.86
CA PRO A 327 21.42 9.38 -19.58
C PRO A 327 20.54 8.38 -18.81
N ARG A 328 20.90 7.09 -18.81
CA ARG A 328 20.19 6.01 -18.09
C ARG A 328 20.74 5.75 -16.69
N ALA A 329 21.84 6.40 -16.30
CA ALA A 329 22.37 6.25 -14.96
C ALA A 329 21.36 6.76 -13.93
N PRO A 330 21.18 6.09 -12.78
CA PRO A 330 20.34 6.58 -11.69
C PRO A 330 20.82 7.96 -11.22
N LEU A 331 19.90 8.92 -11.08
CA LEU A 331 20.28 10.29 -10.72
C LEU A 331 20.99 10.39 -9.36
N PHE A 332 20.51 9.62 -8.38
CA PHE A 332 21.14 9.49 -7.07
C PHE A 332 21.52 8.03 -6.82
N PRO A 333 22.73 7.75 -6.31
CA PRO A 333 23.23 6.40 -6.18
C PRO A 333 22.61 5.65 -5.00
N GLY A 334 22.51 4.34 -5.18
CA GLY A 334 22.29 3.37 -4.12
C GLY A 334 23.48 3.30 -3.17
N ARG A 335 23.43 2.36 -2.23
CA ARG A 335 24.51 2.17 -1.25
C ARG A 335 24.82 0.70 -1.04
N PHE A 336 26.10 0.35 -1.12
CA PHE A 336 26.55 -0.98 -0.75
C PHE A 336 26.33 -1.26 0.75
N ALA A 337 25.87 -2.49 1.02
CA ALA A 337 25.93 -3.06 2.36
C ALA A 337 27.39 -3.13 2.82
N LYS A 338 27.65 -3.03 4.13
CA LYS A 338 29.03 -2.98 4.65
C LYS A 338 29.85 -4.22 4.24
N ALA A 339 29.23 -5.40 4.30
CA ALA A 339 29.86 -6.64 3.87
C ALA A 339 30.19 -6.62 2.38
N ALA A 340 29.22 -6.28 1.52
CA ALA A 340 29.43 -6.19 0.07
C ALA A 340 30.51 -5.16 -0.32
N ALA A 341 30.54 -3.99 0.33
CA ALA A 341 31.57 -2.98 0.13
C ALA A 341 32.96 -3.52 0.53
N SER A 342 33.06 -4.19 1.68
CA SER A 342 34.31 -4.79 2.14
C SER A 342 34.82 -5.89 1.20
N THR A 343 33.92 -6.74 0.69
CA THR A 343 34.27 -7.79 -0.29
C THR A 343 34.74 -7.18 -1.60
N ALA A 344 34.17 -6.05 -2.01
CA ALA A 344 34.59 -5.29 -3.18
C ALA A 344 35.85 -4.43 -2.94
N GLY A 345 36.56 -4.60 -1.82
CA GLY A 345 37.79 -3.87 -1.50
C GLY A 345 37.61 -2.39 -1.14
N ARG A 346 36.37 -1.96 -0.88
CA ARG A 346 36.04 -0.54 -0.65
C ARG A 346 36.21 -0.12 0.80
N ASN A 347 36.59 1.13 1.01
CA ASN A 347 36.67 1.78 2.30
C ASN A 347 35.28 1.97 2.91
N THR A 348 34.92 1.07 3.83
CA THR A 348 33.60 1.10 4.47
C THR A 348 33.37 2.27 5.44
N GLY A 349 34.44 3.00 5.80
CA GLY A 349 34.42 4.20 6.63
C GLY A 349 34.11 5.46 5.85
N ASP A 350 34.39 5.48 4.54
CA ASP A 350 34.00 6.56 3.65
C ASP A 350 32.55 6.37 3.16
N SER A 351 31.78 7.44 3.17
CA SER A 351 30.43 7.46 2.59
C SER A 351 30.47 7.39 1.07
N ALA A 352 31.42 8.10 0.44
CA ALA A 352 31.48 8.25 -1.01
C ALA A 352 31.86 6.94 -1.70
N ASP A 353 32.86 6.24 -1.16
CA ASP A 353 33.31 4.94 -1.68
C ASP A 353 32.24 3.83 -1.55
N ARG A 354 31.21 4.05 -0.72
CA ARG A 354 30.10 3.10 -0.54
C ARG A 354 28.93 3.32 -1.49
N PHE A 355 28.98 4.30 -2.37
CA PHE A 355 27.94 4.50 -3.38
C PHE A 355 27.93 3.38 -4.42
N ASP A 356 26.72 2.98 -4.77
CA ASP A 356 26.45 2.04 -5.85
C ASP A 356 25.75 2.80 -6.98
N TRP A 357 26.51 3.27 -7.97
CA TRP A 357 26.01 4.03 -9.11
C TRP A 357 25.20 3.18 -10.09
N THR A 358 25.27 1.85 -9.97
CA THR A 358 24.47 0.93 -10.80
C THR A 358 23.03 0.81 -10.30
N ARG A 359 22.77 1.22 -9.06
CA ARG A 359 21.47 1.13 -8.42
C ARG A 359 20.96 2.52 -8.05
N PRO A 360 19.65 2.77 -8.11
CA PRO A 360 19.12 4.02 -7.60
C PRO A 360 19.20 4.08 -6.08
N ILE A 361 19.12 5.31 -5.58
CA ILE A 361 18.94 5.63 -4.16
C ILE A 361 17.86 4.74 -3.52
N ASP A 362 18.07 4.29 -2.30
CA ASP A 362 17.03 3.59 -1.52
C ASP A 362 16.51 4.57 -0.46
N GLU A 363 15.25 5.02 -0.62
CA GLU A 363 14.68 6.00 0.31
C GLU A 363 14.66 5.48 1.75
N GLN A 364 14.41 4.18 1.94
CA GLN A 364 14.34 3.60 3.28
C GLN A 364 15.72 3.54 3.91
N ASN A 365 16.75 3.29 3.11
CA ASN A 365 18.13 3.32 3.56
C ASN A 365 18.50 4.73 4.04
N VAL A 366 18.20 5.75 3.23
CA VAL A 366 18.47 7.15 3.56
C VAL A 366 17.67 7.57 4.79
N TYR A 367 16.39 7.22 4.82
CA TYR A 367 15.48 7.49 5.91
C TYR A 367 15.98 6.95 7.26
N ARG A 368 16.36 5.66 7.31
CA ARG A 368 16.76 5.02 8.58
C ARG A 368 18.15 5.41 9.05
N ARG A 369 19.08 5.69 8.13
CA ARG A 369 20.51 5.89 8.48
C ARG A 369 20.91 7.36 8.65
N PHE A 370 20.27 8.25 7.89
CA PHE A 370 20.62 9.65 7.84
C PHE A 370 19.48 10.52 8.36
N TRP A 371 18.28 10.40 7.80
CA TRP A 371 17.14 11.25 8.15
C TRP A 371 16.70 11.12 9.61
N LEU A 372 16.35 9.91 10.08
CA LEU A 372 15.90 9.72 11.46
C LEU A 372 16.93 10.14 12.51
N PRO A 373 18.21 9.72 12.39
CA PRO A 373 19.22 10.19 13.34
C PRO A 373 19.47 11.69 13.30
N ALA A 374 19.28 12.35 12.14
CA ALA A 374 19.39 13.80 12.04
C ALA A 374 18.27 14.49 12.82
N LEU A 375 17.02 14.02 12.67
CA LEU A 375 15.88 14.54 13.43
C LEU A 375 16.08 14.37 14.93
N ASP A 376 16.52 13.19 15.36
CA ASP A 376 16.79 12.90 16.77
C ASP A 376 17.91 13.80 17.33
N ALA A 377 18.98 14.02 16.56
CA ALA A 377 20.09 14.88 16.96
C ALA A 377 19.72 16.37 17.03
N LEU A 378 18.85 16.83 16.13
CA LEU A 378 18.38 18.21 16.07
C LEU A 378 17.17 18.47 17.00
N GLY A 379 16.62 17.43 17.64
CA GLY A 379 15.42 17.55 18.47
C GLY A 379 14.14 17.86 17.67
N PHE A 380 14.15 17.58 16.37
CA PHE A 380 13.01 17.82 15.50
C PHE A 380 11.98 16.70 15.59
N PRO A 381 10.68 17.01 15.37
CA PRO A 381 9.64 16.02 15.41
C PRO A 381 9.82 14.98 14.31
N HIS A 382 9.55 13.73 14.64
CA HIS A 382 9.67 12.62 13.71
C HIS A 382 8.73 12.80 12.50
N SER A 383 9.32 12.95 11.31
CA SER A 383 8.61 13.07 10.03
C SER A 383 9.02 11.95 9.08
N ARG A 384 8.09 11.49 8.23
CA ARG A 384 8.34 10.46 7.21
C ARG A 384 8.89 11.10 5.95
N TRP A 385 9.57 10.32 5.11
CA TRP A 385 10.02 10.80 3.79
C TRP A 385 8.86 11.38 2.94
N HIS A 386 7.69 10.76 2.98
CA HIS A 386 6.52 11.26 2.25
C HIS A 386 6.03 12.62 2.76
N ASP A 387 6.36 13.00 3.99
CA ASP A 387 5.98 14.29 4.54
C ASP A 387 6.81 15.43 3.91
N LEU A 388 7.99 15.16 3.34
CA LEU A 388 8.75 16.14 2.53
C LEU A 388 7.94 16.67 1.35
N ARG A 389 7.16 15.81 0.70
CA ARG A 389 6.26 16.20 -0.38
C ARG A 389 5.14 17.11 0.09
N HIS A 390 4.69 16.96 1.33
CA HIS A 390 3.72 17.87 1.92
C HIS A 390 4.36 19.22 2.25
N SER A 391 5.60 19.24 2.75
CA SER A 391 6.37 20.48 2.95
C SER A 391 6.62 21.21 1.64
N ALA A 392 7.03 20.48 0.59
CA ALA A 392 7.19 20.99 -0.77
C ALA A 392 5.94 21.72 -1.26
N ALA A 393 4.82 21.01 -1.23
CA ALA A 393 3.55 21.54 -1.70
C ALA A 393 3.11 22.81 -0.97
N VAL A 394 3.32 22.87 0.35
CA VAL A 394 3.00 24.07 1.14
C VAL A 394 3.87 25.25 0.70
N SER A 395 5.18 25.04 0.59
CA SER A 395 6.11 26.09 0.18
C SER A 395 5.82 26.60 -1.23
N THR A 396 5.52 25.71 -2.18
CA THR A 396 5.22 26.10 -3.56
C THR A 396 3.87 26.79 -3.66
N LEU A 397 2.87 26.39 -2.88
CA LEU A 397 1.54 27.02 -2.88
C LEU A 397 1.54 28.45 -2.34
N ALA A 398 2.54 28.84 -1.55
CA ALA A 398 2.69 30.22 -1.10
C ALA A 398 2.92 31.18 -2.28
N THR A 399 3.38 30.67 -3.44
CA THR A 399 3.91 31.51 -4.52
C THR A 399 3.32 31.17 -5.87
N GLU A 400 2.87 29.94 -6.05
CA GLU A 400 2.39 29.40 -7.32
C GLU A 400 0.91 29.07 -7.30
N HIS A 401 0.30 29.05 -8.48
CA HIS A 401 -1.11 28.75 -8.60
C HIS A 401 -1.41 27.26 -8.31
N VAL A 402 -2.50 27.00 -7.57
CA VAL A 402 -2.86 25.66 -7.08
C VAL A 402 -2.92 24.61 -8.19
N ARG A 403 -3.37 25.00 -9.39
CA ARG A 403 -3.47 24.10 -10.55
C ARG A 403 -2.09 23.61 -10.99
N ASP A 404 -1.10 24.49 -11.03
CA ASP A 404 0.27 24.14 -11.42
C ASP A 404 0.94 23.28 -10.37
N VAL A 405 0.79 23.62 -9.08
CA VAL A 405 1.28 22.77 -8.00
C VAL A 405 0.64 21.39 -8.03
N SER A 406 -0.68 21.30 -8.26
CA SER A 406 -1.38 20.03 -8.41
C SER A 406 -0.85 19.20 -9.58
N ARG A 407 -0.52 19.87 -10.70
CA ARG A 407 0.09 19.25 -11.88
C ARG A 407 1.50 18.75 -11.57
N TRP A 408 2.37 19.56 -10.96
CA TRP A 408 3.74 19.18 -10.59
C TRP A 408 3.82 18.12 -9.49
N LEU A 409 2.81 18.02 -8.62
CA LEU A 409 2.69 16.91 -7.68
C LEU A 409 2.15 15.65 -8.38
N GLY A 410 1.45 15.76 -9.50
CA GLY A 410 0.81 14.64 -10.16
C GLY A 410 -0.34 14.08 -9.33
N HIS A 411 -1.23 14.97 -8.87
CA HIS A 411 -2.50 14.58 -8.25
C HIS A 411 -3.56 14.34 -9.33
N ALA A 412 -4.24 13.20 -9.26
CA ALA A 412 -5.30 12.86 -10.20
C ALA A 412 -6.51 13.82 -10.12
N LYS A 413 -6.76 14.39 -8.93
CA LYS A 413 -7.83 15.37 -8.68
C LYS A 413 -7.25 16.58 -7.95
N ILE A 414 -7.55 17.78 -8.45
CA ILE A 414 -7.15 19.04 -7.81
C ILE A 414 -7.70 19.19 -6.39
N SER A 415 -8.87 18.59 -6.11
CA SER A 415 -9.45 18.56 -4.75
C SER A 415 -8.50 17.94 -3.73
N THR A 416 -7.64 16.99 -4.14
CA THR A 416 -6.64 16.39 -3.25
C THR A 416 -5.66 17.44 -2.73
N THR A 417 -5.24 18.36 -3.61
CA THR A 417 -4.38 19.50 -3.26
C THR A 417 -5.16 20.44 -2.33
N MET A 418 -6.38 20.81 -2.69
CA MET A 418 -7.20 21.71 -1.87
C MET A 418 -7.50 21.14 -0.48
N ASP A 419 -7.93 19.88 -0.37
CA ASP A 419 -8.29 19.23 0.90
C ASP A 419 -7.10 19.11 1.87
N ILE A 420 -5.90 18.87 1.34
CA ILE A 420 -4.68 18.70 2.15
C ILE A 420 -4.12 20.06 2.60
N TYR A 421 -4.29 21.10 1.77
CA TYR A 421 -3.63 22.40 1.96
C TYR A 421 -4.57 23.55 2.36
N ALA A 422 -5.90 23.35 2.34
CA ALA A 422 -6.89 24.33 2.83
C ALA A 422 -6.67 24.73 4.29
N ALA A 423 -6.03 23.88 5.10
CA ALA A 423 -5.69 24.22 6.48
C ALA A 423 -4.55 25.25 6.60
N VAL A 424 -3.67 25.32 5.59
CA VAL A 424 -2.51 26.23 5.57
C VAL A 424 -2.89 27.58 4.94
N LEU A 425 -3.71 27.55 3.89
CA LEU A 425 -4.27 28.76 3.29
C LEU A 425 -5.14 29.59 4.26
N LYS A 426 -5.64 28.98 5.35
CA LYS A 426 -6.39 29.68 6.39
C LYS A 426 -5.50 30.44 7.39
N THR A 427 -4.21 30.14 7.46
CA THR A 427 -3.30 30.69 8.48
C THR A 427 -2.29 31.68 7.94
N GLU A 428 -2.03 31.70 6.63
CA GLU A 428 -1.05 32.61 6.02
C GLU A 428 -1.77 33.67 5.17
N THR A 429 -2.17 34.76 5.82
CA THR A 429 -2.46 36.04 5.15
C THR A 429 -1.17 36.85 5.14
N GLY A 430 -0.16 36.38 4.41
CA GLY A 430 1.14 37.03 4.26
C GLY A 430 1.53 37.05 2.79
N GLY A 431 1.92 38.22 2.28
CA GLY A 431 2.11 38.48 0.85
C GLY A 431 3.15 37.61 0.15
N LYS A 432 3.07 37.62 -1.19
CA LYS A 432 3.96 36.90 -2.11
C LYS A 432 5.45 37.11 -1.76
N SER A 433 6.11 36.07 -1.30
CA SER A 433 7.57 35.95 -1.38
C SER A 433 7.93 34.59 -1.98
N SER A 434 8.42 34.60 -3.23
CA SER A 434 9.05 33.45 -3.88
C SER A 434 10.12 32.82 -2.98
N PRO A 435 10.15 31.50 -2.77
CA PRO A 435 11.40 30.85 -2.38
C PRO A 435 12.29 30.71 -3.63
N THR A 436 12.70 31.83 -4.23
CA THR A 436 13.76 31.85 -5.27
C THR A 436 15.15 31.64 -4.66
N THR A 437 15.25 31.68 -3.33
CA THR A 437 16.49 31.61 -2.58
C THR A 437 16.65 30.26 -1.89
N ARG A 438 17.89 29.74 -1.90
CA ARG A 438 18.28 28.53 -1.18
C ARG A 438 17.83 28.62 0.29
N PRO A 439 17.12 27.61 0.83
CA PRO A 439 16.69 27.63 2.21
C PRO A 439 17.90 27.67 3.16
N VAL A 440 17.85 28.58 4.14
CA VAL A 440 18.94 28.76 5.10
C VAL A 440 18.73 27.81 6.28
N PRO A 441 19.73 27.00 6.65
CA PRO A 441 19.68 26.19 7.86
C PRO A 441 19.45 27.03 9.12
N LEU A 442 18.65 26.52 10.05
CA LEU A 442 18.44 27.12 11.36
C LEU A 442 19.69 26.94 12.22
N PRO A 443 20.04 27.90 13.09
CA PRO A 443 21.10 27.72 14.08
C PRO A 443 20.72 26.56 15.02
N ALA A 444 21.60 25.55 15.11
CA ALA A 444 21.38 24.38 15.95
C ALA A 444 22.36 24.40 17.14
N ASP A 445 21.90 24.88 18.29
CA ASP A 445 22.72 25.03 19.51
C ASP A 445 23.23 23.68 20.06
N ASN A 446 22.57 22.57 19.69
CA ASN A 446 22.82 21.24 20.24
C ASN A 446 23.79 20.38 19.40
N VAL A 447 24.25 20.87 18.25
CA VAL A 447 25.11 20.10 17.34
C VAL A 447 26.38 20.87 17.02
N VAL A 448 27.50 20.42 17.56
CA VAL A 448 28.84 20.99 17.26
C VAL A 448 29.45 20.25 16.07
N PRO A 449 29.64 20.91 14.90
CA PRO A 449 30.34 20.32 13.76
C PRO A 449 31.80 20.07 14.11
N LEU A 450 32.37 18.95 13.65
CA LEU A 450 33.81 18.72 13.78
C LEU A 450 34.55 19.63 12.80
N GLN A 451 35.23 20.67 13.31
CA GLN A 451 36.21 21.43 12.52
C GLN A 451 37.43 20.54 12.27
N ARG A 452 37.68 20.17 11.01
CA ARG A 452 38.99 19.61 10.64
C ARG A 452 40.02 20.74 10.66
N LYS A 453 41.16 20.53 11.32
CA LYS A 453 42.36 21.35 11.06
C LYS A 453 42.65 21.24 9.56
N ALA A 454 42.74 22.37 8.87
CA ALA A 454 43.20 22.42 7.49
C ALA A 454 44.56 21.72 7.41
N GLN A 455 44.69 20.75 6.50
CA GLN A 455 45.98 20.18 6.11
C GLN A 455 46.59 21.03 5.01
#